data_AF-A0A1H9JDG4-F1
#
_entry.id   AF-A0A1H9JDG4-F1
#
_cell.length_a   1.000
_cell.length_b   1.000
_cell.length_c   1.000
_cell.angle_alpha   90.00
_cell.angle_beta   90.00
_cell.angle_gamma   90.00
#
_symmetry.space_group_name_H-M   'P 1'
#
loop_
_entity.id
_entity.type
_entity.pdbx_description
1 polymer ?
#
loop_
_entity_poly.entity_id
_entity_poly.type
_entity_poly.pdbx_seq_one_letter_code
_entity_poly.pdbx_strand_id
1 'polypeptide(L)'
;MDETRHDPSKRTESTTDAGIGRRRVLRASAGTAAAALGIAAVSGQAAAHFPTDLEIEVKPGCEDEEAPINPGSEGVIPVAVLQTAEFDPTTKDVRYRFGAPDAVADGGGARPDHDGFVVDVTGDGRDDLLLFFPTAETGFDGDDSSARLEWERSEDGEHGLAGTAPIRIVGRCGR
;
A
#
# COMPACT_ATOMS: atom_id res chain seq x y z
N MET A 1 -16.96 -18.46 -81.48
CA MET A 1 -17.34 -17.04 -81.43
C MET A 1 -18.03 -16.82 -80.12
N ASP A 2 -17.71 -15.71 -79.47
CA ASP A 2 -18.17 -15.22 -78.16
C ASP A 2 -17.65 -15.97 -76.93
N GLU A 3 -16.73 -15.44 -76.11
CA GLU A 3 -16.82 -14.22 -75.24
C GLU A 3 -18.06 -14.23 -74.33
N THR A 4 -18.12 -13.83 -73.07
CA THR A 4 -17.20 -13.48 -71.97
C THR A 4 -18.10 -13.30 -70.74
N ARG A 5 -17.47 -13.23 -69.56
CA ARG A 5 -17.78 -12.31 -68.44
C ARG A 5 -18.76 -12.77 -67.35
N HIS A 6 -18.28 -12.44 -66.14
CA HIS A 6 -18.98 -11.83 -65.00
C HIS A 6 -19.56 -12.73 -63.90
N ASP A 7 -18.76 -12.84 -62.83
CA ASP A 7 -19.03 -12.48 -61.41
C ASP A 7 -20.20 -11.46 -61.23
N PRO A 8 -20.89 -11.26 -60.06
CA PRO A 8 -20.63 -11.78 -58.71
C PRO A 8 -21.86 -12.06 -57.79
N SER A 9 -21.54 -12.48 -56.56
CA SER A 9 -22.14 -12.04 -55.28
C SER A 9 -23.31 -12.79 -54.60
N LYS A 10 -23.12 -12.88 -53.27
CA LYS A 10 -24.03 -13.01 -52.11
C LYS A 10 -24.56 -14.43 -51.78
N ARG A 11 -24.17 -14.98 -50.62
CA ARG A 11 -24.73 -14.78 -49.25
C ARG A 11 -26.16 -15.36 -49.22
N THR A 12 -26.47 -16.42 -48.49
CA THR A 12 -26.64 -16.51 -47.02
C THR A 12 -26.92 -17.98 -46.65
N GLU A 13 -26.57 -18.38 -45.42
CA GLU A 13 -27.37 -19.20 -44.48
C GLU A 13 -27.89 -20.57 -44.96
N SER A 14 -28.05 -21.62 -44.18
CA SER A 14 -27.84 -21.98 -42.79
C SER A 14 -28.22 -23.46 -42.74
N THR A 15 -27.94 -24.07 -41.60
CA THR A 15 -28.76 -25.14 -41.01
C THR A 15 -28.68 -26.55 -41.60
N THR A 16 -28.11 -27.40 -40.74
CA THR A 16 -28.68 -28.67 -40.26
C THR A 16 -28.53 -29.90 -41.16
N ASP A 17 -27.81 -30.86 -40.60
CA ASP A 17 -28.43 -32.09 -40.07
C ASP A 17 -27.82 -33.38 -40.60
N ALA A 18 -27.65 -34.27 -39.63
CA ALA A 18 -27.82 -35.71 -39.69
C ALA A 18 -27.27 -36.48 -40.89
N GLY A 19 -26.36 -37.39 -40.59
CA GLY A 19 -26.06 -38.47 -41.53
C GLY A 19 -25.12 -39.51 -40.99
N ILE A 20 -25.63 -40.34 -40.07
CA ILE A 20 -24.95 -41.50 -39.48
C ILE A 20 -24.30 -42.39 -40.56
N GLY A 21 -22.98 -42.60 -40.45
CA GLY A 21 -22.17 -43.34 -41.43
C GLY A 21 -21.08 -44.22 -40.80
N ARG A 22 -21.52 -45.32 -40.17
CA ARG A 22 -20.83 -46.62 -39.96
C ARG A 22 -19.55 -46.66 -39.09
N ARG A 23 -19.73 -47.31 -37.93
CA ARG A 23 -18.74 -47.70 -36.92
C ARG A 23 -17.51 -48.40 -37.53
N ARG A 24 -16.33 -47.86 -37.25
CA ARG A 24 -15.10 -48.65 -37.14
C ARG A 24 -14.65 -48.59 -35.68
N VAL A 25 -14.79 -49.71 -34.99
CA VAL A 25 -14.38 -49.88 -33.59
C VAL A 25 -12.86 -49.90 -33.55
N LEU A 26 -12.24 -48.81 -33.07
CA LEU A 26 -10.84 -48.81 -32.66
C LEU A 26 -10.80 -49.00 -31.14
N ARG A 27 -10.16 -50.10 -30.76
CA ARG A 27 -9.94 -50.55 -29.39
C ARG A 27 -9.08 -49.54 -28.63
N ALA A 28 -9.40 -49.44 -27.35
CA ALA A 28 -8.86 -48.51 -26.38
C ALA A 28 -7.34 -48.58 -26.22
N SER A 29 -6.72 -47.40 -26.13
CA SER A 29 -5.67 -47.15 -25.15
C SER A 29 -6.14 -45.99 -24.29
N ALA A 30 -6.39 -46.29 -23.03
CA ALA A 30 -6.80 -45.32 -22.03
C ALA A 30 -5.70 -44.25 -21.88
N GLY A 31 -6.06 -43.00 -22.18
CA GLY A 31 -5.33 -41.83 -21.75
C GLY A 31 -6.36 -40.87 -21.18
N THR A 32 -6.61 -40.92 -19.88
CA THR A 32 -7.37 -39.89 -19.18
C THR A 32 -6.57 -38.60 -19.26
N ALA A 33 -6.88 -37.74 -20.25
CA ALA A 33 -6.47 -36.36 -20.20
C ALA A 33 -7.29 -35.69 -19.10
N ALA A 34 -6.78 -35.74 -17.86
CA ALA A 34 -7.25 -34.85 -16.82
C ALA A 34 -6.92 -33.44 -17.30
N ALA A 35 -7.93 -32.69 -17.75
CA ALA A 35 -7.79 -31.26 -17.91
C ALA A 35 -7.55 -30.69 -16.51
N ALA A 36 -6.29 -30.47 -16.14
CA ALA A 36 -5.98 -29.70 -14.95
C ALA A 36 -6.52 -28.30 -15.18
N LEU A 37 -7.66 -27.99 -14.57
CA LEU A 37 -8.15 -26.62 -14.46
C LEU A 37 -7.12 -25.88 -13.60
N GLY A 38 -6.15 -25.24 -14.28
CA GLY A 38 -5.21 -24.34 -13.65
C GLY A 38 -5.98 -23.13 -13.14
N ILE A 39 -6.46 -23.20 -11.90
CA ILE A 39 -6.83 -22.00 -11.16
C ILE A 39 -5.55 -21.20 -10.97
N ALA A 40 -5.38 -20.15 -11.77
CA ALA A 40 -4.41 -19.11 -11.47
C ALA A 40 -4.81 -18.52 -10.12
N ALA A 41 -4.02 -18.80 -9.08
CA ALA A 41 -4.13 -18.07 -7.83
C ALA A 41 -3.76 -16.62 -8.16
N VAL A 42 -4.77 -15.74 -8.23
CA VAL A 42 -4.51 -14.31 -8.16
C VAL A 42 -4.04 -14.05 -6.73
N SER A 43 -2.73 -14.07 -6.51
CA SER A 43 -2.15 -13.50 -5.30
C SER A 43 -2.26 -11.98 -5.43
N GLY A 44 -3.47 -11.48 -5.27
CA GLY A 44 -3.73 -10.05 -5.21
C GLY A 44 -3.26 -9.55 -3.86
N GLN A 45 -2.03 -9.07 -3.78
CA GLN A 45 -1.66 -8.18 -2.69
C GLN A 45 -2.30 -6.84 -3.03
N ALA A 46 -3.43 -6.53 -2.41
CA ALA A 46 -3.87 -5.15 -2.37
C ALA A 46 -2.82 -4.41 -1.53
N ALA A 47 -2.03 -3.52 -2.15
CA ALA A 47 -1.25 -2.58 -1.37
C ALA A 47 -2.23 -1.81 -0.47
N ALA A 48 -1.95 -1.79 0.83
CA ALA A 48 -2.78 -1.09 1.79
C ALA A 48 -2.87 0.39 1.37
N HIS A 49 -4.08 0.85 1.08
CA HIS A 49 -4.31 2.25 0.71
C HIS A 49 -4.69 3.02 1.98
N PHE A 50 -3.79 3.88 2.46
CA PHE A 50 -4.02 4.77 3.60
C PHE A 50 -4.39 6.17 3.09
N PRO A 51 -5.64 6.63 3.30
CA PRO A 51 -6.01 8.02 3.04
C PRO A 51 -5.18 8.97 3.91
N THR A 52 -4.77 10.11 3.34
CA THR A 52 -3.98 11.11 4.03
C THR A 52 -4.86 12.02 4.90
N ASP A 53 -5.41 11.47 5.98
CA ASP A 53 -6.32 12.16 6.90
C ASP A 53 -5.79 12.25 8.35
N LEU A 54 -4.52 11.89 8.60
CA LEU A 54 -3.86 12.18 9.87
C LEU A 54 -3.14 13.51 9.79
N GLU A 55 -3.41 14.36 10.77
CA GLU A 55 -2.63 15.57 11.02
C GLU A 55 -1.53 15.23 12.02
N ILE A 56 -0.27 15.53 11.66
CA ILE A 56 0.91 15.13 12.45
C ILE A 56 1.91 16.27 12.54
N GLU A 57 2.65 16.30 13.64
CA GLU A 57 3.79 17.20 13.84
C GLU A 57 5.03 16.39 14.21
N VAL A 58 6.10 16.52 13.42
CA VAL A 58 7.39 15.86 13.68
C VAL A 58 8.25 16.82 14.49
N LYS A 59 8.81 16.34 15.60
CA LYS A 59 9.56 17.15 16.57
C LYS A 59 8.77 18.38 17.04
N PRO A 60 7.64 18.16 17.74
CA PRO A 60 6.80 19.26 18.17
C PRO A 60 7.56 20.28 19.03
N GLY A 61 7.28 21.55 18.80
CA GLY A 61 7.99 22.68 19.42
C GLY A 61 9.34 23.04 18.79
N CYS A 62 9.70 22.42 17.66
CA CYS A 62 10.81 22.90 16.83
C CYS A 62 10.41 24.21 16.14
N GLU A 63 11.29 25.22 16.17
CA GLU A 63 11.03 26.53 15.54
C GLU A 63 11.23 26.51 14.02
N ASP A 64 11.84 25.45 13.47
CA ASP A 64 12.04 25.28 12.03
C ASP A 64 10.76 24.80 11.35
N GLU A 65 10.48 25.27 10.12
CA GLU A 65 9.35 24.78 9.31
C GLU A 65 9.50 23.31 8.89
N GLU A 66 10.74 22.81 8.83
CA GLU A 66 11.09 21.44 8.48
C GLU A 66 11.85 20.80 9.64
N ALA A 67 11.30 19.72 10.21
CA ALA A 67 11.92 19.07 11.35
C ALA A 67 13.30 18.48 10.97
N PRO A 68 14.40 18.89 11.62
CA PRO A 68 15.73 18.39 11.28
C PRO A 68 15.92 16.97 11.78
N ILE A 69 16.16 15.98 10.91
CA ILE A 69 16.38 14.58 11.27
C ILE A 69 17.81 14.17 10.98
N ASN A 70 18.50 13.54 11.93
CA ASN A 70 19.81 12.92 11.69
C ASN A 70 19.65 11.39 11.65
N PRO A 71 19.60 10.77 10.46
CA PRO A 71 19.45 9.33 10.32
C PRO A 71 20.58 8.54 11.01
N GLY A 72 21.77 9.12 11.13
CA GLY A 72 22.91 8.50 11.80
C GLY A 72 22.89 8.63 13.33
N SER A 73 21.81 9.16 13.93
CA SER A 73 21.68 9.23 15.38
C SER A 73 21.01 7.98 15.96
N GLU A 74 21.46 7.53 17.13
CA GLU A 74 20.82 6.44 17.89
C GLU A 74 19.72 6.94 18.83
N GLY A 75 19.15 8.11 18.53
CA GLY A 75 18.10 8.73 19.33
C GLY A 75 16.70 8.32 18.90
N VAL A 76 15.71 8.98 19.49
CA VAL A 76 14.29 8.86 19.11
C VAL A 76 13.79 10.14 18.45
N ILE A 77 12.81 10.00 17.56
CA ILE A 77 12.09 11.11 16.93
C ILE A 77 10.72 11.21 17.58
N PRO A 78 10.43 12.30 18.32
CA PRO A 78 9.09 12.56 18.82
C PRO A 78 8.17 12.98 17.67
N VAL A 79 6.97 12.43 17.62
CA VAL A 79 5.92 12.74 16.64
C VAL A 79 4.60 12.86 17.38
N ALA A 80 3.93 14.00 17.21
CA ALA A 80 2.58 14.20 17.70
C ALA A 80 1.58 13.81 16.62
N VAL A 81 0.57 13.02 16.99
CA VAL A 81 -0.64 12.80 16.19
C VAL A 81 -1.70 13.72 16.76
N LEU A 82 -2.15 14.67 15.96
CA LEU A 82 -3.03 15.73 16.45
C LEU A 82 -4.48 15.26 16.47
N GLN A 83 -5.22 15.68 17.50
CA GLN A 83 -6.65 15.45 17.56
C GLN A 83 -7.38 16.40 16.61
N THR A 84 -8.16 15.83 15.70
CA THR A 84 -9.05 16.55 14.78
C THR A 84 -10.51 16.25 15.10
N ALA A 85 -11.45 16.85 14.35
CA ALA A 85 -12.87 16.53 14.49
C ALA A 85 -13.19 15.10 14.00
N GLU A 86 -12.36 14.59 13.11
CA GLU A 86 -12.51 13.31 12.42
C GLU A 86 -11.72 12.18 13.09
N PHE A 87 -10.63 12.52 13.79
CA PHE A 87 -9.72 11.55 14.38
C PHE A 87 -9.27 11.97 15.79
N ASP A 88 -9.58 11.10 16.76
CA ASP A 88 -9.09 11.21 18.13
C ASP A 88 -8.05 10.09 18.38
N PRO A 89 -6.75 10.41 18.44
CA PRO A 89 -5.68 9.43 18.59
C PRO A 89 -5.66 8.76 19.96
N THR A 90 -6.17 9.42 21.01
CA THR A 90 -6.11 8.94 22.40
C THR A 90 -7.05 7.76 22.66
N THR A 91 -8.03 7.57 21.77
CA THR A 91 -9.02 6.49 21.84
C THR A 91 -8.68 5.30 20.94
N LYS A 92 -7.57 5.36 20.20
CA LYS A 92 -7.15 4.30 19.27
C LYS A 92 -6.06 3.43 19.88
N ASP A 93 -5.99 2.19 19.41
CA ASP A 93 -4.83 1.35 19.69
C ASP A 93 -3.59 1.94 19.02
N VAL A 94 -2.46 1.86 19.73
CA VAL A 94 -1.17 2.36 19.27
C VAL A 94 -0.57 1.38 18.25
N ARG A 95 -0.98 1.52 16.99
CA ARG A 95 -0.49 0.73 15.85
C ARG A 95 0.07 1.64 14.75
N TYR A 96 1.12 2.37 15.08
CA TYR A 96 1.71 3.35 14.18
C TYR A 96 2.99 2.84 13.52
N ARG A 97 3.29 3.32 12.31
CA ARG A 97 4.58 3.19 11.61
C ARG A 97 5.05 4.56 11.16
N PHE A 98 6.29 4.92 11.49
CA PHE A 98 6.86 6.21 11.13
C PHE A 98 8.18 6.05 10.39
N GLY A 99 8.40 6.87 9.37
CA GLY A 99 9.70 6.92 8.71
C GLY A 99 9.70 7.53 7.32
N ALA A 100 10.71 7.13 6.53
CA ALA A 100 10.81 7.47 5.12
C ALA A 100 9.56 6.98 4.37
N PRO A 101 8.95 7.79 3.49
CA PRO A 101 7.70 7.43 2.82
C PRO A 101 7.75 6.07 2.12
N ASP A 102 8.84 5.77 1.41
CA ASP A 102 9.02 4.51 0.70
C ASP A 102 9.16 3.33 1.68
N ALA A 103 9.96 3.50 2.74
CA ALA A 103 10.12 2.48 3.77
C ALA A 103 8.80 2.14 4.47
N VAL A 104 7.99 3.17 4.78
CA VAL A 104 6.67 2.99 5.39
C VAL A 104 5.69 2.33 4.41
N ALA A 105 5.65 2.78 3.15
CA ALA A 105 4.78 2.22 2.12
C ALA A 105 5.05 0.73 1.84
N ASP A 106 6.30 0.28 2.00
CA ASP A 106 6.70 -1.12 1.89
C ASP A 106 6.43 -1.94 3.18
N GLY A 107 5.74 -1.36 4.18
CA GLY A 107 5.42 -1.99 5.45
C GLY A 107 6.56 -2.01 6.47
N GLY A 108 7.64 -1.28 6.20
CA GLY A 108 8.75 -1.03 7.10
C GLY A 108 8.48 0.12 8.08
N GLY A 109 9.47 0.97 8.29
CA GLY A 109 9.43 2.08 9.24
C GLY A 109 9.51 1.64 10.71
N ALA A 110 9.69 2.63 11.58
CA ALA A 110 9.82 2.44 13.02
C ALA A 110 8.44 2.25 13.67
N ARG A 111 8.38 1.38 14.68
CA ARG A 111 7.28 1.35 15.66
C ARG A 111 7.60 2.28 16.83
N PRO A 112 6.59 2.80 17.55
CA PRO A 112 6.87 3.61 18.72
C PRO A 112 7.43 2.75 19.86
N ASP A 113 8.35 3.28 20.64
CA ASP A 113 9.01 2.55 21.77
C ASP A 113 8.03 2.18 22.90
N HIS A 114 6.92 2.90 23.00
CA HIS A 114 5.89 2.74 24.02
C HIS A 114 4.58 3.39 23.57
N ASP A 115 3.52 3.25 24.37
CA ASP A 115 2.17 3.73 24.03
C ASP A 115 2.04 5.27 23.89
N GLY A 116 3.02 6.02 24.37
CA GLY A 116 3.12 7.47 24.18
C GLY A 116 2.66 8.26 25.40
N PHE A 117 2.43 9.56 25.20
CA PHE A 117 1.84 10.44 26.20
C PHE A 117 0.68 11.21 25.58
N VAL A 118 -0.38 11.36 26.37
CA VAL A 118 -1.50 12.25 26.04
C VAL A 118 -1.14 13.66 26.50
N VAL A 119 -1.08 14.60 25.56
CA VAL A 119 -0.68 15.99 25.82
C VAL A 119 -1.25 16.90 24.74
N ASP A 120 -1.77 18.06 25.13
CA ASP A 120 -2.13 19.14 24.20
C ASP A 120 -0.84 19.80 23.67
N VAL A 121 -0.42 19.41 22.47
CA VAL A 121 0.82 19.89 21.84
C VAL A 121 0.60 21.26 21.20
N THR A 122 -0.60 21.48 20.64
CA THR A 122 -0.92 22.71 19.90
C THR A 122 -1.41 23.85 20.78
N GLY A 123 -1.79 23.57 22.02
CA GLY A 123 -2.35 24.54 22.97
C GLY A 123 -3.81 24.89 22.69
N ASP A 124 -4.55 24.03 22.00
CA ASP A 124 -5.92 24.29 21.56
C ASP A 124 -6.99 23.63 22.46
N GLY A 125 -6.55 22.95 23.51
CA GLY A 125 -7.40 22.28 24.49
C GLY A 125 -7.91 20.91 24.04
N ARG A 126 -7.43 20.36 22.92
CA ARG A 126 -7.62 18.96 22.52
C ARG A 126 -6.38 18.14 22.88
N ASP A 127 -6.60 16.89 23.24
CA ASP A 127 -5.54 16.01 23.72
C ASP A 127 -4.93 15.28 22.51
N ASP A 128 -3.65 15.55 22.23
CA ASP A 128 -2.90 14.87 21.17
C ASP A 128 -2.18 13.63 21.71
N LEU A 129 -1.67 12.79 20.81
CA LEU A 129 -0.85 11.64 21.17
C LEU A 129 0.60 11.85 20.74
N LEU A 130 1.50 11.97 21.72
CA LEU A 130 2.94 12.10 21.50
C LEU A 130 3.63 10.73 21.56
N LEU A 131 4.19 10.31 20.43
CA LEU A 131 4.89 9.04 20.25
C LEU A 131 6.39 9.25 19.99
N PHE A 132 7.21 8.25 20.31
CA PHE A 132 8.67 8.31 20.16
C PHE A 132 9.13 7.12 19.32
N PHE A 133 9.79 7.41 18.20
CA PHE A 133 10.20 6.40 17.22
C PHE A 133 11.73 6.29 17.17
N PRO A 134 12.31 5.07 17.27
CA PRO A 134 13.75 4.87 17.10
C PRO A 134 14.23 5.36 15.74
N THR A 135 15.16 6.31 15.72
CA THR A 135 15.64 6.94 14.47
C THR A 135 16.23 5.91 13.52
N ALA A 136 16.98 4.93 14.05
CA ALA A 136 17.64 3.89 13.26
C ALA A 136 16.67 2.97 12.49
N GLU A 137 15.40 2.91 12.88
CA GLU A 137 14.38 2.05 12.27
C GLU A 137 13.48 2.79 11.27
N THR A 138 13.63 4.12 11.18
CA THR A 138 12.77 4.96 10.31
C THR A 138 13.08 4.83 8.83
N GLY A 139 14.26 4.32 8.47
CA GLY A 139 14.64 4.12 7.08
C GLY A 139 14.98 5.39 6.29
N PHE A 140 15.14 6.55 6.94
CA PHE A 140 15.62 7.77 6.26
C PHE A 140 17.05 7.57 5.74
N ASP A 141 17.33 7.94 4.49
CA ASP A 141 18.59 7.60 3.83
C ASP A 141 19.48 8.79 3.45
N GLY A 142 18.98 10.02 3.55
CA GLY A 142 19.74 11.23 3.25
C GLY A 142 19.04 12.21 2.32
N ASP A 143 18.16 11.69 1.47
CA ASP A 143 17.53 12.46 0.39
C ASP A 143 16.03 12.76 0.65
N ASP A 144 15.48 12.25 1.75
CA ASP A 144 14.08 12.47 2.16
C ASP A 144 13.80 13.94 2.53
N SER A 145 12.69 14.47 2.04
CA SER A 145 12.16 15.80 2.39
C SER A 145 10.82 15.76 3.12
N SER A 146 10.26 14.56 3.31
CA SER A 146 9.03 14.35 4.07
C SER A 146 9.12 13.08 4.89
N ALA A 147 8.44 13.08 6.03
CA ALA A 147 8.19 11.89 6.82
C ALA A 147 6.75 11.44 6.61
N ARG A 148 6.52 10.14 6.74
CA ARG A 148 5.18 9.53 6.69
C ARG A 148 4.90 8.83 8.01
N LEU A 149 3.68 9.00 8.52
CA LEU A 149 3.12 8.23 9.63
C LEU A 149 1.90 7.48 9.12
N GLU A 150 1.82 6.18 9.40
CA GLU A 150 0.63 5.37 9.13
C GLU A 150 0.07 4.81 10.43
N TRP A 151 -1.25 4.84 10.56
CA TRP A 151 -1.99 4.17 11.63
C TRP A 151 -2.73 2.98 11.07
N GLU A 152 -2.48 1.79 11.59
CA GLU A 152 -3.12 0.55 11.17
C GLU A 152 -4.41 0.30 11.96
N ARG A 153 -5.53 0.19 11.24
CA ARG A 153 -6.86 -0.04 11.84
C ARG A 153 -7.02 -1.45 12.40
N SER A 154 -6.35 -2.43 11.80
CA SER A 154 -6.33 -3.83 12.22
C SER A 154 -4.90 -4.32 12.44
N GLU A 155 -4.76 -5.43 13.17
CA GLU A 155 -3.46 -6.07 13.43
C GLU A 155 -2.77 -6.57 12.14
N ASP A 156 -3.55 -6.85 11.09
CA ASP A 156 -3.04 -7.28 9.79
C ASP A 156 -2.42 -6.13 8.96
N GLY A 157 -2.59 -4.87 9.37
CA GLY A 157 -1.98 -3.71 8.72
C GLY A 157 -2.59 -3.28 7.38
N GLU A 158 -3.62 -3.97 6.87
CA GLU A 158 -4.14 -3.76 5.50
C GLU A 158 -4.90 -2.44 5.26
N HIS A 159 -5.37 -1.77 6.32
CA HIS A 159 -6.22 -0.58 6.20
C HIS A 159 -5.97 0.40 7.35
N GLY A 160 -6.00 1.70 7.07
CA GLY A 160 -5.67 2.71 8.08
C GLY A 160 -5.78 4.14 7.59
N LEU A 161 -5.12 5.05 8.31
CA LEU A 161 -4.94 6.45 7.91
C LEU A 161 -3.45 6.80 7.84
N ALA A 162 -3.09 7.79 7.03
CA ALA A 162 -1.74 8.29 6.93
C ALA A 162 -1.66 9.80 7.14
N GLY A 163 -0.50 10.27 7.57
CA GLY A 163 -0.13 11.68 7.64
C GLY A 163 1.27 11.87 7.11
N THR A 164 1.56 13.08 6.62
CA THR A 164 2.90 13.45 6.18
C THR A 164 3.28 14.80 6.74
N ALA A 165 4.56 14.96 7.09
CA ALA A 165 5.12 16.22 7.56
C ALA A 165 6.43 16.52 6.83
N PRO A 166 6.75 17.80 6.57
CA PRO A 166 8.03 18.19 6.01
C PRO A 166 9.17 17.91 7.00
N ILE A 167 10.27 17.39 6.49
CA ILE A 167 11.50 17.18 7.27
C ILE A 167 12.71 17.63 6.47
N ARG A 168 13.82 17.82 7.18
CA ARG A 168 15.11 18.09 6.56
C ARG A 168 16.15 17.14 7.11
N ILE A 169 16.81 16.37 6.25
CA ILE A 169 17.92 15.54 6.71
C ILE A 169 19.13 16.41 7.07
N VAL A 170 19.69 16.15 8.25
CA VAL A 170 20.88 16.81 8.79
C VAL A 170 21.91 15.78 9.20
N GLY A 171 23.19 16.15 9.08
CA GLY A 171 24.27 15.18 9.22
C GLY A 171 24.41 14.31 7.96
N ARG A 172 25.54 13.61 7.85
CA ARG A 172 25.74 12.64 6.77
C ARG A 172 25.29 11.27 7.28
N CYS A 173 24.44 10.59 6.54
CA CYS A 173 24.32 9.14 6.69
C CYS A 173 25.72 8.55 6.43
N GLY A 174 26.24 7.77 7.38
CA GLY A 174 27.58 7.18 7.25
C GLY A 174 27.65 6.36 5.96
N ARG A 175 28.61 6.68 5.11
CA ARG A 175 28.79 6.04 3.80
C ARG A 175 29.55 4.74 3.91
#